data_AF-A0A1F9LFA7-F1
#
_entry.id   AF-A0A1F9LFA7-F1
#
_cell.length_a   1.000
_cell.length_b   1.000
_cell.length_c   1.000
_cell.angle_alpha   90.00
_cell.angle_beta   90.00
_cell.angle_gamma   90.00
#
_symmetry.space_group_name_H-M   'P 1'
#
loop_
_entity.id
_entity.type
_entity.pdbx_description
1 polymer ?
#
loop_
_entity_poly.entity_id
_entity_poly.type
_entity_poly.pdbx_seq_one_letter_code
_entity_poly.pdbx_strand_id
1 'polypeptide(L)'
;MDLKIPQLDIHLFDAASLGLEFPFVTLTAKKTYLRDHPDVVQRFIRAYTEAIALYKNNRELAMKVTQKYTGIKDPAILSSTVNFYAPKLARAPYPTIGGIRFVLEQIAARDPRAKNVNTETFMDVSFVKQLEESGFIQGLYAGR
;
A
#
# COMPACT_ATOMS: atom_id res chain seq x y z
N MET A 1 -11.44 -11.93 10.03
CA MET A 1 -12.56 -12.32 10.93
C MET A 1 -13.32 -13.42 10.23
N ASP A 2 -13.25 -14.66 10.75
CA ASP A 2 -13.93 -15.79 10.13
C ASP A 2 -15.41 -15.76 10.49
N LEU A 3 -16.25 -15.69 9.46
CA LEU A 3 -17.71 -15.67 9.58
C LEU A 3 -18.25 -17.05 9.21
N LYS A 4 -18.91 -17.70 10.17
CA LYS A 4 -19.64 -18.95 9.96
C LYS A 4 -21.12 -18.61 9.73
N ILE A 5 -21.68 -19.00 8.58
CA ILE A 5 -23.11 -18.89 8.32
C ILE A 5 -23.74 -20.23 8.73
N PRO A 6 -24.43 -20.36 9.87
CA PRO A 6 -24.72 -21.67 10.47
C PRO A 6 -25.62 -22.60 9.64
N GLN A 7 -26.35 -22.06 8.65
CA GLN A 7 -27.31 -22.79 7.83
C GLN A 7 -26.70 -23.37 6.54
N LEU A 8 -25.47 -23.00 6.21
CA LEU A 8 -24.73 -23.45 5.03
C LEU A 8 -23.31 -23.79 5.51
N ASP A 9 -22.76 -24.94 5.15
CA ASP A 9 -21.39 -25.35 5.55
C ASP A 9 -20.31 -24.55 4.78
N ILE A 10 -20.42 -23.22 4.85
CA ILE A 10 -19.59 -22.24 4.15
C ILE A 10 -18.75 -21.53 5.21
N HIS A 11 -17.44 -21.73 5.11
CA HIS A 11 -16.44 -21.03 5.88
C HIS A 11 -15.93 -19.84 5.09
N LEU A 12 -16.25 -18.62 5.54
CA LEU A 12 -15.69 -17.40 4.94
C LEU A 12 -14.34 -17.12 5.60
N PHE A 13 -13.27 -17.32 4.84
CA PHE A 13 -11.90 -17.07 5.28
C PHE A 13 -11.49 -15.63 4.99
N ASP A 14 -10.87 -14.97 5.96
CA ASP A 14 -10.27 -13.65 5.74
C ASP A 14 -8.94 -13.81 4.98
N ALA A 15 -8.95 -13.63 3.66
CA ALA A 15 -7.75 -13.77 2.83
C ALA A 15 -6.58 -12.87 3.29
N ALA A 16 -6.85 -11.75 3.97
CA ALA A 16 -5.80 -10.88 4.50
C ALA A 16 -5.04 -11.50 5.70
N SER A 17 -5.59 -12.54 6.32
CA SER A 17 -4.95 -13.27 7.43
C SER A 17 -3.95 -14.35 6.96
N LEU A 18 -3.85 -14.63 5.65
CA LEU A 18 -2.96 -15.66 5.10
C LEU A 18 -1.48 -15.26 5.08
N GLY A 19 -1.15 -14.03 5.45
CA GLY A 19 0.24 -13.52 5.38
C GLY A 19 0.79 -13.45 3.96
N LEU A 20 -0.07 -13.52 2.94
CA LEU A 20 0.33 -13.36 1.55
C LEU A 20 0.82 -11.93 1.32
N GLU A 21 2.01 -11.78 0.75
CA GLU A 21 2.46 -10.48 0.23
C GLU A 21 1.63 -10.14 -1.01
N PHE A 22 0.50 -9.46 -0.80
CA PHE A 22 -0.35 -8.95 -1.87
C PHE A 22 -0.12 -7.44 -2.04
N PRO A 23 0.25 -6.96 -3.24
CA PRO A 23 0.49 -5.54 -3.46
C PRO A 23 -0.84 -4.79 -3.57
N PHE A 24 -1.45 -4.47 -2.42
CA PHE A 24 -2.79 -3.89 -2.35
C PHE A 24 -2.84 -2.43 -2.84
N VAL A 25 -1.80 -1.65 -2.56
CA VAL A 25 -1.63 -0.28 -3.08
C VAL A 25 -0.21 -0.16 -3.59
N THR A 26 -0.05 0.25 -4.86
CA THR A 26 1.26 0.45 -5.49
C THR A 26 1.32 1.79 -6.21
N LEU A 27 2.52 2.35 -6.28
CA LEU A 27 2.84 3.51 -7.12
C LEU A 27 3.67 3.01 -8.30
N THR A 28 3.29 3.39 -9.51
CA THR A 28 4.01 3.01 -10.73
C THR A 28 4.25 4.23 -11.61
N ALA A 29 5.40 4.26 -12.26
CA ALA A 29 5.79 5.32 -13.19
C ALA A 29 6.70 4.75 -14.27
N LYS A 30 6.83 5.47 -15.39
CA LYS A 30 7.79 5.12 -16.43
C LYS A 30 9.22 5.32 -15.91
N LYS A 31 10.12 4.37 -16.19
CA LYS A 31 11.56 4.51 -15.87
C LYS A 31 12.18 5.79 -16.40
N THR A 32 11.77 6.22 -17.60
CA THR A 32 12.22 7.48 -18.19
C THR A 32 11.82 8.68 -17.34
N TYR A 33 10.58 8.70 -16.83
CA TYR A 33 10.12 9.78 -15.96
C TYR A 33 10.88 9.82 -14.63
N LEU A 34 11.13 8.65 -14.03
CA LEU A 34 11.93 8.55 -12.80
C LEU A 34 13.33 9.12 -12.97
N ARG A 35 13.97 8.83 -14.11
CA ARG A 35 15.31 9.31 -14.46
C ARG A 35 15.34 10.80 -14.82
N ASP A 36 14.34 11.27 -15.57
CA ASP A 36 14.35 12.63 -16.15
C ASP A 36 13.79 13.68 -15.16
N HIS A 37 13.05 13.25 -14.13
CA HIS A 37 12.43 14.13 -13.11
C HIS A 37 12.63 13.63 -11.66
N PRO A 38 13.87 13.31 -11.24
CA PRO A 38 14.12 12.69 -9.94
C PRO A 38 13.73 13.58 -8.76
N ASP A 39 13.83 14.90 -8.91
CA ASP A 39 13.45 15.87 -7.88
C ASP A 39 11.92 15.90 -7.63
N VAL A 40 11.13 15.87 -8.71
CA VAL A 40 9.66 15.80 -8.65
C VAL A 40 9.23 14.49 -8.00
N VAL A 41 9.86 13.38 -8.39
CA VAL A 41 9.58 12.06 -7.83
C VAL A 41 9.93 12.03 -6.34
N GLN A 42 11.10 12.52 -5.93
CA GLN A 42 11.50 12.54 -4.53
C GLN A 42 10.53 13.37 -3.68
N ARG A 43 10.09 14.53 -4.17
CA ARG A 43 9.09 15.38 -3.50
C ARG A 43 7.75 14.67 -3.38
N PHE A 44 7.31 13.97 -4.43
CA PHE A 44 6.08 13.20 -4.41
C PHE A 44 6.14 12.05 -3.40
N ILE A 45 7.20 11.24 -3.41
CA ILE A 45 7.38 10.12 -2.47
C ILE A 45 7.46 10.62 -1.03
N ARG A 46 8.10 11.76 -0.79
CA ARG A 46 8.10 12.43 0.52
C ARG A 46 6.69 12.78 0.99
N ALA A 47 5.92 13.49 0.14
CA ALA A 47 4.55 13.88 0.46
C ALA A 47 3.63 12.67 0.66
N TYR A 48 3.78 11.63 -0.16
CA TYR A 48 3.03 10.38 -0.02
C TYR A 48 3.33 9.67 1.30
N THR A 49 4.61 9.60 1.68
CA THR A 49 5.04 8.99 2.96
C THR A 49 4.50 9.76 4.16
N GLU A 50 4.52 11.10 4.11
CA GLU A 50 3.89 11.95 5.12
C GLU A 50 2.38 11.75 5.19
N ALA A 51 1.69 11.66 4.04
CA ALA A 51 0.27 11.41 3.97
C ALA A 51 -0.12 10.06 4.59
N ILE A 52 0.69 9.01 4.41
CA ILE A 52 0.50 7.72 5.10
C ILE A 52 0.58 7.92 6.62
N ALA A 53 1.59 8.63 7.12
CA ALA A 53 1.72 8.89 8.55
C ALA A 53 0.51 9.66 9.09
N LEU A 54 0.06 10.72 8.40
CA LEU A 54 -1.12 11.48 8.77
C LEU A 54 -2.38 10.61 8.80
N TYR A 55 -2.61 9.79 7.77
CA TYR A 55 -3.77 8.90 7.70
C TYR A 55 -3.77 7.86 8.83
N LYS A 56 -2.58 7.36 9.21
CA LYS A 56 -2.42 6.38 10.29
C LYS A 56 -2.57 6.99 11.68
N ASN A 57 -2.08 8.22 11.88
CA ASN A 57 -1.93 8.81 13.21
C ASN A 57 -3.03 9.84 13.54
N ASN A 58 -3.76 10.37 12.54
CA ASN A 58 -4.86 11.31 12.75
C ASN A 58 -6.17 10.73 12.19
N ARG A 59 -6.92 10.07 13.07
CA ARG A 59 -8.16 9.38 12.70
C ARG A 59 -9.25 10.32 12.19
N GLU A 60 -9.41 11.50 12.79
CA GLU A 60 -10.40 12.49 12.35
C GLU A 60 -10.11 12.96 10.93
N LEU A 61 -8.85 13.33 10.66
CA LEU A 61 -8.41 13.71 9.33
C LEU A 61 -8.61 12.56 8.34
N ALA A 62 -8.23 11.34 8.70
CA ALA A 62 -8.40 10.15 7.86
C ALA A 62 -9.88 9.93 7.48
N MET A 63 -10.81 10.05 8.43
CA MET A 63 -12.25 9.98 8.17
C MET A 63 -12.71 11.12 7.25
N LYS A 64 -12.29 12.36 7.51
CA LYS A 64 -12.66 13.52 6.70
C LYS A 64 -12.20 13.39 5.24
N VAL A 65 -10.96 12.98 5.00
CA VAL A 65 -10.44 12.79 3.64
C VAL A 65 -11.08 11.59 2.95
N THR A 66 -11.32 10.49 3.68
CA THR A 66 -12.00 9.31 3.13
C THR A 66 -13.41 9.69 2.71
N GLN A 67 -14.17 10.39 3.55
CA GLN A 67 -15.50 10.89 3.22
C GLN A 67 -15.48 11.78 1.98
N LYS A 68 -14.55 12.75 1.93
CA LYS A 68 -14.44 13.69 0.80
C LYS A 68 -14.24 12.98 -0.54
N TYR A 69 -13.37 11.98 -0.60
CA TYR A 69 -12.97 11.35 -1.86
C TYR A 69 -13.75 10.07 -2.21
N THR A 70 -14.44 9.46 -1.25
CA THR A 70 -15.30 8.27 -1.51
C THR A 70 -16.79 8.57 -1.53
N GLY A 71 -17.22 9.69 -0.94
CA GLY A 71 -18.63 10.04 -0.79
C GLY A 71 -19.37 9.24 0.28
N ILE A 72 -18.69 8.39 1.07
CA ILE A 72 -19.29 7.64 2.17
C ILE A 72 -19.86 8.60 3.22
N LYS A 73 -21.17 8.53 3.48
CA LYS A 73 -21.86 9.37 4.46
C LYS A 73 -22.15 8.66 5.78
N ASP A 74 -22.26 7.34 5.74
CA ASP A 74 -22.52 6.53 6.93
C ASP A 74 -21.27 6.53 7.85
N PRO A 75 -21.38 7.01 9.10
CA PRO A 75 -20.23 7.09 10.01
C PRO A 75 -19.63 5.73 10.37
N ALA A 76 -20.44 4.67 10.44
CA ALA A 76 -19.97 3.33 10.77
C ALA A 76 -19.17 2.74 9.60
N ILE A 77 -19.65 2.92 8.37
CA ILE A 77 -18.92 2.49 7.15
C ILE A 77 -17.62 3.29 7.02
N LEU A 78 -17.66 4.59 7.25
CA LEU A 78 -16.47 5.45 7.20
C LEU A 78 -15.41 5.02 8.22
N SER A 79 -15.86 4.81 9.46
CA SER A 79 -15.03 4.35 10.58
C SER A 79 -14.40 2.99 10.27
N SER A 80 -15.19 2.04 9.78
CA SER A 80 -14.74 0.70 9.39
C SER A 80 -13.72 0.75 8.24
N THR A 81 -13.98 1.59 7.23
CA THR A 81 -13.06 1.81 6.10
C THR A 81 -11.70 2.29 6.59
N VAL A 82 -11.66 3.35 7.41
CA VAL A 82 -10.37 3.85 7.94
C VAL A 82 -9.67 2.78 8.78
N ASN A 83 -10.40 2.05 9.63
CA ASN A 83 -9.84 0.97 10.46
C ASN A 83 -9.26 -0.18 9.62
N PHE A 84 -9.86 -0.46 8.47
CA PHE A 84 -9.40 -1.53 7.58
C PHE A 84 -8.13 -1.16 6.82
N TYR A 85 -8.05 0.07 6.29
CA TYR A 85 -6.95 0.51 5.42
C TYR A 85 -5.74 1.04 6.18
N ALA A 86 -5.93 1.78 7.28
CA ALA A 86 -4.83 2.38 8.03
C ALA A 86 -3.72 1.39 8.45
N PRO A 87 -4.02 0.18 8.98
CA PRO A 87 -2.97 -0.78 9.34
C PRO A 87 -2.28 -1.43 8.13
N LYS A 88 -2.89 -1.39 6.93
CA LYS A 88 -2.34 -2.00 5.70
C LYS A 88 -1.37 -1.08 4.96
N LEU A 89 -1.37 0.22 5.26
CA LEU A 89 -0.41 1.16 4.70
C LEU A 89 0.94 1.00 5.43
N ALA A 90 1.96 0.57 4.69
CA ALA A 90 3.31 0.44 5.21
C ALA A 90 3.88 1.81 5.63
N ARG A 91 4.53 1.87 6.80
CA ARG A 91 5.14 3.13 7.30
C ARG A 91 6.20 3.67 6.34
N ALA A 92 7.07 2.78 5.88
CA ALA A 92 7.96 3.03 4.75
C ALA A 92 7.33 2.35 3.52
N PRO A 93 6.91 3.11 2.49
CA PRO A 93 6.18 2.57 1.35
C PRO A 93 7.11 1.88 0.34
N TYR A 94 7.90 0.91 0.80
CA TYR A 94 8.72 0.08 -0.07
C TYR A 94 7.85 -0.87 -0.91
N PRO A 95 8.19 -1.11 -2.18
CA PRO A 95 7.68 -2.26 -2.91
C PRO A 95 8.22 -3.55 -2.28
N THR A 96 7.48 -4.65 -2.38
CA THR A 96 7.93 -5.97 -1.91
C THR A 96 8.17 -6.91 -3.08
N ILE A 97 9.22 -7.72 -2.98
CA ILE A 97 9.56 -8.72 -4.00
C ILE A 97 8.44 -9.76 -4.10
N GLY A 98 7.89 -10.21 -2.96
CA GLY A 98 6.81 -11.20 -2.94
C GLY A 98 5.54 -10.67 -3.60
N GLY A 99 5.21 -9.39 -3.42
CA GLY A 99 4.05 -8.78 -4.08
C GLY A 99 4.18 -8.75 -5.60
N ILE A 100 5.36 -8.40 -6.12
CA ILE A 100 5.61 -8.39 -7.57
C ILE A 100 5.61 -9.82 -8.13
N ARG A 101 6.25 -10.76 -7.43
CA ARG A 101 6.26 -12.17 -7.80
C ARG A 101 4.83 -12.74 -7.86
N PHE A 102 4.00 -12.45 -6.85
CA PHE A 102 2.60 -12.85 -6.85
C PHE A 102 1.88 -12.38 -8.11
N VAL A 103 2.05 -11.10 -8.49
CA VAL A 103 1.43 -10.56 -9.72
C VAL A 103 1.98 -11.24 -10.99
N LEU A 104 3.29 -11.48 -11.07
CA LEU A 104 3.90 -12.18 -12.21
C LEU A 104 3.41 -13.61 -12.35
N GLU A 105 3.18 -14.33 -11.24
CA GLU A 105 2.61 -15.68 -11.24
C GLU A 105 1.16 -15.68 -11.77
N GLN A 106 0.37 -14.67 -11.41
CA GLN A 106 -0.98 -14.50 -11.96
C GLN A 106 -0.94 -14.20 -13.47
N ILE A 107 -0.02 -13.36 -13.93
CA ILE A 107 0.18 -13.07 -15.36
C ILE A 107 0.66 -14.33 -16.10
N ALA A 108 1.51 -15.14 -15.47
CA ALA A 108 2.07 -16.36 -16.05
C ALA A 108 1.02 -17.42 -16.42
N ALA A 109 -0.18 -17.37 -15.81
CA ALA A 109 -1.31 -18.20 -16.20
C ALA A 109 -1.81 -17.91 -17.62
N ARG A 110 -1.53 -16.70 -18.15
CA ARG A 110 -1.94 -16.25 -19.49
C ARG A 110 -0.75 -15.99 -20.42
N ASP A 111 0.39 -15.57 -19.87
CA ASP A 111 1.63 -15.32 -20.60
C ASP A 111 2.82 -15.98 -19.88
N PRO A 112 3.25 -17.19 -20.31
CA PRO A 112 4.32 -17.93 -19.67
C PRO A 112 5.66 -17.18 -19.55
N ARG A 113 5.89 -16.15 -20.38
CA ARG A 113 7.11 -15.33 -20.32
C ARG A 113 7.27 -14.63 -18.97
N ALA A 114 6.16 -14.34 -18.28
CA ALA A 114 6.16 -13.69 -16.98
C ALA A 114 6.90 -14.49 -15.89
N LYS A 115 6.99 -15.83 -16.01
CA LYS A 115 7.70 -16.69 -15.03
C LYS A 115 9.19 -16.38 -14.90
N ASN A 116 9.79 -15.90 -15.97
CA ASN A 116 11.24 -15.70 -16.06
C ASN A 116 11.66 -14.24 -15.89
N VAL A 117 10.73 -13.33 -15.62
CA VAL A 117 11.04 -11.91 -15.47
C VAL A 117 11.65 -11.65 -14.09
N ASN A 118 12.79 -10.97 -14.05
CA ASN A 118 13.38 -10.54 -12.78
C ASN A 118 12.50 -9.47 -12.11
N THR A 119 11.94 -9.81 -10.95
CA THR A 119 11.11 -8.94 -10.10
C THR A 119 11.77 -7.61 -9.75
N GLU A 120 13.09 -7.58 -9.58
CA GLU A 120 13.84 -6.37 -9.21
C GLU A 120 13.78 -5.30 -10.30
N THR A 121 13.57 -5.70 -11.54
CA THR A 121 13.48 -4.76 -12.67
C THR A 121 12.25 -3.86 -12.62
N PHE A 122 11.28 -4.17 -11.76
CA PHE A 122 10.06 -3.39 -11.51
C PHE A 122 10.15 -2.49 -10.28
N MET A 123 11.27 -2.51 -9.56
CA MET A 123 11.44 -1.75 -8.33
C MET A 123 12.49 -0.66 -8.49
N ASP A 124 12.16 0.53 -8.03
CA ASP A 124 13.15 1.57 -7.72
C ASP A 124 12.93 1.98 -6.27
N VAL A 125 13.80 1.47 -5.39
CA VAL A 125 13.71 1.71 -3.94
C VAL A 125 14.48 2.95 -3.49
N SER A 126 15.23 3.58 -4.40
CA SER A 126 16.18 4.65 -4.05
C SER A 126 15.48 5.84 -3.38
N PHE A 127 14.31 6.23 -3.88
CA PHE A 127 13.56 7.37 -3.37
C PHE A 127 13.06 7.17 -1.93
N VAL A 128 12.56 5.96 -1.61
CA VAL A 128 12.10 5.61 -0.25
C VAL A 128 13.29 5.42 0.68
N LYS A 129 14.35 4.76 0.19
CA LYS A 129 15.60 4.56 0.92
C LYS A 129 16.23 5.88 1.36
N GLN A 130 16.28 6.87 0.48
CA GLN A 130 16.78 8.19 0.82
C GLN A 130 15.99 8.85 1.97
N LEU A 131 14.66 8.67 2.01
CA LEU A 131 13.83 9.20 3.11
C LEU A 131 14.09 8.45 4.42
N GLU A 132 14.24 7.13 4.36
CA GLU A 132 14.53 6.31 5.52
C GLU A 132 15.91 6.66 6.13
N GLU A 133 16.95 6.68 5.30
CA GLU A 133 18.32 7.00 5.71
C GLU A 133 18.46 8.44 6.26
N SER A 134 17.65 9.38 5.75
CA SER A 134 17.62 10.75 6.27
C SER A 134 16.96 10.88 7.66
N GLY A 135 16.35 9.80 8.18
CA GLY A 135 15.56 9.83 9.40
C GLY A 135 14.17 10.48 9.25
N PHE A 136 13.80 10.93 8.05
CA PHE A 136 12.50 11.57 7.78
C PHE A 136 11.33 10.66 8.18
N ILE A 137 11.36 9.39 7.75
CA ILE A 137 10.27 8.44 8.04
C ILE A 137 10.12 8.23 9.54
N GLN A 138 11.22 8.03 10.26
CA GLN A 138 11.20 7.87 11.71
C GLN A 138 10.63 9.13 12.41
N GLY A 139 11.01 10.32 11.94
CA GLY A 139 10.53 11.60 12.46
C GLY A 139 9.01 11.79 12.34
N LEU A 140 8.34 11.14 11.37
CA LEU A 140 6.88 11.20 11.23
C LEU A 140 6.13 10.42 12.32
N TYR A 141 6.81 9.52 13.03
CA TYR A 141 6.23 8.66 14.06
C TYR A 141 6.81 8.89 15.46
N ALA A 142 7.88 9.68 15.58
CA ALA A 142 8.32 10.20 16.87
C ALA A 142 7.27 11.22 17.35
N GLY A 143 6.73 11.01 18.56
CA GLY A 143 5.58 11.74 19.08
C GLY A 143 5.65 13.26 18.85
N ARG A 144 4.60 13.82 18.26
CA ARG A 144 4.25 15.23 18.43
C ARG A 144 3.45 15.38 19.71
#